data_AF-A0AAP0RBF7-F1
#
_entry.id   AF-A0AAP0RBF7-F1
#
_cell.length_a   1.000
_cell.length_b   1.000
_cell.length_c   1.000
_cell.angle_alpha   90.00
_cell.angle_beta   90.00
_cell.angle_gamma   90.00
#
_symmetry.space_group_name_H-M   'P 1'
#
loop_
_entity.id
_entity.type
_entity.pdbx_description
1 polymer ?
#
loop_
_entity_poly.entity_id
_entity_poly.type
_entity_poly.pdbx_seq_one_letter_code
_entity_poly.pdbx_strand_id
1 'polypeptide(L)'
;MMSAPEDSNKRATLSSSGVDGSEVFDAPTAQRVQSKLNPFANEWNPISEQLPEEDRCLYVTFSKGFPLTEAQISHFFAQKFGPCVERVYVHRPSESWKNPPLFGKVVFNKS
;
A
#
# COMPACT_ATOMS: atom_id res chain seq x y z
N MET A 1 -34.02 51.35 -4.81
CA MET A 1 -34.71 50.11 -5.23
C MET A 1 -34.11 48.96 -4.44
N MET A 2 -34.95 48.28 -3.65
CA MET A 2 -34.82 46.92 -3.08
C MET A 2 -33.65 46.66 -2.10
N SER A 3 -33.75 45.99 -0.95
CA SER A 3 -34.78 45.54 0.00
C SER A 3 -33.98 45.06 1.24
N ALA A 4 -34.52 45.16 2.44
CA ALA A 4 -34.14 44.36 3.62
C ALA A 4 -35.25 43.27 3.84
N PRO A 5 -35.24 42.34 4.83
CA PRO A 5 -34.31 42.10 5.95
C PRO A 5 -34.04 40.59 6.31
N GLU A 6 -33.26 40.38 7.40
CA GLU A 6 -33.30 39.35 8.48
C GLU A 6 -33.56 37.83 8.27
N ASP A 7 -32.71 37.00 8.91
CA ASP A 7 -33.09 35.85 9.79
C ASP A 7 -31.81 35.35 10.51
N SER A 8 -31.57 35.51 11.82
CA SER A 8 -32.30 35.09 13.04
C SER A 8 -32.18 33.59 13.39
N ASN A 9 -31.45 33.34 14.49
CA ASN A 9 -31.69 32.27 15.50
C ASN A 9 -31.40 30.80 15.08
N LYS A 10 -30.98 29.84 15.92
CA LYS A 10 -31.14 29.62 17.37
C LYS A 10 -30.50 28.26 17.75
N ARG A 11 -29.91 28.21 18.95
CA ARG A 11 -29.85 27.07 19.91
C ARG A 11 -29.79 25.64 19.35
N ALA A 12 -28.63 24.99 19.51
CA ALA A 12 -28.61 23.56 19.80
C ALA A 12 -28.64 23.38 21.31
N THR A 13 -29.84 23.18 21.86
CA THR A 13 -30.03 22.65 23.22
C THR A 13 -30.31 21.16 23.05
N LEU A 14 -29.39 20.31 23.47
CA LEU A 14 -29.69 18.91 23.76
C LEU A 14 -29.12 18.63 25.16
N SER A 15 -30.00 18.84 26.14
CA SER A 15 -29.87 18.30 27.48
C SER A 15 -30.27 16.84 27.46
N SER A 16 -29.41 15.95 27.94
CA SER A 16 -29.86 14.71 28.58
C SER A 16 -29.02 14.46 29.83
N SER A 17 -29.63 14.81 30.96
CA SER A 17 -29.60 14.09 32.24
C SER A 17 -28.23 13.65 32.78
N GLY A 18 -27.78 14.35 33.82
CA GLY A 18 -26.77 13.84 34.73
C GLY A 18 -27.31 12.72 35.61
N VAL A 19 -26.44 11.77 35.96
CA VAL A 19 -26.41 11.11 37.26
C VAL A 19 -24.96 10.96 37.70
N ASP A 20 -24.78 11.33 38.95
CA ASP A 20 -23.60 11.34 39.81
C ASP A 20 -23.06 9.92 40.09
N GLY A 21 -21.77 9.83 40.44
CA GLY A 21 -21.18 8.59 40.96
C GLY A 21 -19.83 8.20 40.37
N SER A 22 -18.77 8.59 41.07
CA SER A 22 -17.39 8.10 41.00
C SER A 22 -17.21 6.61 40.68
N GLU A 23 -16.37 6.28 39.69
CA GLU A 23 -15.23 5.34 39.84
C GLU A 23 -14.18 5.66 38.76
N VAL A 24 -13.03 6.18 39.19
CA VAL A 24 -11.82 6.38 38.38
C VAL A 24 -11.18 5.00 38.23
N PHE A 25 -11.40 4.36 37.08
CA PHE A 25 -10.54 3.26 36.65
C PHE A 25 -9.60 3.82 35.59
N ASP A 26 -8.34 4.05 35.98
CA ASP A 26 -7.24 4.27 35.05
C ASP A 26 -7.03 2.99 34.22
N ALA A 27 -7.87 2.80 33.20
CA ALA A 27 -7.59 1.87 32.14
C ALA A 27 -6.42 2.44 31.35
N PRO A 28 -5.38 1.64 31.02
CA PRO A 28 -4.36 2.11 30.10
C PRO A 28 -5.09 2.45 28.82
N THR A 29 -5.15 3.74 28.48
CA THR A 29 -5.79 4.24 27.28
C THR A 29 -5.06 3.58 26.11
N ALA A 30 -5.58 2.43 25.67
CA ALA A 30 -5.24 1.83 24.41
C ALA A 30 -5.73 2.85 23.39
N GLN A 31 -4.90 3.84 23.11
CA GLN A 31 -5.15 4.82 22.06
C GLN A 31 -5.30 3.97 20.82
N ARG A 32 -6.55 3.76 20.43
CA ARG A 32 -6.92 3.07 19.20
C ARG A 32 -6.15 3.79 18.11
N VAL A 33 -5.09 3.17 17.63
CA VAL A 33 -4.29 3.71 16.53
C VAL A 33 -5.23 3.74 15.34
N GLN A 34 -5.83 4.90 15.10
CA GLN A 34 -6.65 5.11 13.93
C GLN A 34 -5.70 5.10 12.73
N SER A 35 -6.08 4.32 11.72
CA SER A 35 -5.33 4.30 10.46
C SER A 35 -5.21 5.74 9.92
N LYS A 36 -4.00 6.15 9.55
CA LYS A 36 -3.75 7.42 8.86
C LYS A 36 -4.08 7.31 7.35
N LEU A 37 -4.57 6.16 6.89
CA LEU A 37 -4.90 5.94 5.49
C LEU A 37 -6.31 6.44 5.18
N ASN A 38 -6.52 6.97 3.97
CA ASN A 38 -7.82 7.38 3.48
C ASN A 38 -8.71 6.13 3.30
N PRO A 39 -9.86 6.01 4.01
CA PRO A 39 -10.76 4.86 3.87
C PRO A 39 -11.47 4.80 2.51
N PHE A 40 -11.43 5.89 1.72
CA PHE A 40 -11.98 5.97 0.37
C PHE A 40 -10.91 5.93 -0.72
N ALA A 41 -9.69 5.50 -0.41
CA ALA A 41 -8.69 5.26 -1.45
C ALA A 41 -9.17 4.12 -2.36
N ASN A 42 -8.99 4.29 -3.68
CA ASN A 42 -9.24 3.22 -4.62
C ASN A 42 -8.33 2.03 -4.31
N GLU A 43 -8.82 0.82 -4.54
CA GLU A 43 -7.97 -0.36 -4.50
C GLU A 43 -6.88 -0.24 -5.56
N TRP A 44 -5.66 -0.66 -5.22
CA TRP A 44 -4.55 -0.63 -6.16
C TRP A 44 -4.85 -1.57 -7.32
N ASN A 45 -5.05 -1.00 -8.51
CA ASN A 45 -5.34 -1.74 -9.73
C ASN A 45 -4.26 -1.45 -10.79
N PRO A 46 -3.10 -2.13 -10.71
CA PRO A 46 -2.01 -1.94 -11.66
C PRO A 46 -2.38 -2.38 -13.07
N ILE A 47 -3.45 -3.18 -13.18
CA ILE A 47 -4.00 -3.68 -14.41
C ILE A 47 -4.66 -2.49 -15.13
N SER A 48 -5.72 -1.90 -14.57
CA SER A 48 -6.45 -0.82 -15.24
C SER A 48 -5.67 0.50 -15.43
N GLU A 49 -4.68 0.78 -14.59
CA GLU A 49 -4.04 2.11 -14.53
C GLU A 49 -2.83 2.28 -15.46
N GLN A 50 -2.48 1.27 -16.27
CA GLN A 50 -1.32 1.30 -17.21
C GLN A 50 -0.05 1.89 -16.58
N LEU A 51 0.20 1.52 -15.32
CA LEU A 51 1.25 2.13 -14.52
C LEU A 51 2.63 1.97 -15.18
N PRO A 52 3.58 2.88 -14.92
CA PRO A 52 4.95 2.74 -15.40
C PRO A 52 5.61 1.47 -14.83
N GLU A 53 6.76 1.07 -15.40
CA GLU A 53 7.43 -0.19 -15.01
C GLU A 53 7.80 -0.19 -13.53
N GLU A 54 8.21 0.96 -13.01
CA GLU A 54 8.64 1.19 -11.64
C GLU A 54 7.55 0.80 -10.63
N ASP A 55 6.29 1.01 -11.01
CA ASP A 55 5.12 0.74 -10.16
C ASP A 55 4.56 -0.68 -10.34
N ARG A 56 5.04 -1.44 -11.35
CA ARG A 56 4.66 -2.84 -11.63
C ARG A 56 5.85 -3.78 -11.51
N CYS A 57 6.80 -3.47 -10.63
CA CYS A 57 7.99 -4.29 -10.46
C CYS A 57 8.18 -4.80 -9.03
N LEU A 58 8.85 -5.93 -8.91
CA LEU A 58 9.26 -6.53 -7.65
C LEU A 58 10.76 -6.80 -7.67
N TYR A 59 11.44 -6.44 -6.59
CA TYR A 59 12.86 -6.74 -6.39
C TYR A 59 13.03 -8.00 -5.54
N VAL A 60 13.82 -8.95 -6.03
CA VAL A 60 14.12 -10.23 -5.38
C VAL A 60 15.58 -10.25 -4.96
N THR A 61 15.87 -10.51 -3.69
CA THR A 61 17.25 -10.61 -3.17
C THR A 61 17.66 -12.06 -2.91
N PHE A 62 18.91 -12.42 -3.19
CA PHE A 62 19.42 -13.78 -3.04
C PHE A 62 20.14 -13.97 -1.70
N SER A 63 19.40 -14.05 -0.60
CA SER A 63 19.90 -14.02 0.79
C SER A 63 20.85 -15.17 1.20
N LYS A 64 21.07 -16.18 0.34
CA LYS A 64 21.91 -17.35 0.65
C LYS A 64 23.02 -17.63 -0.37
N GLY A 65 23.33 -16.68 -1.25
CA GLY A 65 24.43 -16.86 -2.22
C GLY A 65 24.13 -17.84 -3.36
N PHE A 66 22.85 -18.18 -3.57
CA PHE A 66 22.39 -18.97 -4.71
C PHE A 66 21.49 -18.08 -5.58
N PRO A 67 22.07 -17.28 -6.49
CA PRO A 67 21.31 -16.40 -7.36
C PRO A 67 20.48 -17.22 -8.34
N LEU A 68 19.20 -16.87 -8.44
CA LEU A 68 18.31 -17.48 -9.43
C LEU A 68 18.56 -16.88 -10.80
N THR A 69 18.44 -17.70 -11.83
CA THR A 69 18.43 -17.22 -13.22
C THR A 69 17.10 -16.54 -13.54
N GLU A 70 17.10 -15.67 -14.55
CA GLU A 70 15.88 -15.05 -15.06
C GLU A 70 14.81 -16.08 -15.40
N ALA A 71 15.20 -17.19 -16.03
CA ALA A 71 14.29 -18.29 -16.36
C ALA A 71 13.68 -18.96 -15.13
N GLN A 72 14.46 -19.18 -14.06
CA GLN A 72 13.94 -19.76 -12.81
C GLN A 72 12.90 -18.84 -12.16
N ILE A 73 13.19 -17.53 -12.14
CA ILE A 73 12.27 -16.53 -11.58
C ILE A 73 11.00 -16.45 -12.43
N SER A 74 11.12 -16.30 -13.75
CA SER A 74 9.97 -16.27 -14.66
C SER A 74 9.10 -17.51 -14.54
N HIS A 75 9.73 -18.70 -14.48
CA HIS A 75 9.02 -19.97 -14.36
C HIS A 75 8.26 -20.09 -13.04
N PHE A 76 8.86 -19.65 -11.91
CA PHE A 76 8.19 -19.65 -10.62
C PHE A 76 6.88 -18.85 -10.65
N PHE A 77 6.93 -17.62 -11.17
CA PHE A 77 5.72 -16.79 -11.27
C PHE A 77 4.71 -17.36 -12.27
N ALA A 78 5.18 -17.83 -13.43
CA ALA A 78 4.32 -18.44 -14.43
C ALA A 78 3.56 -19.67 -13.90
N GLN A 79 4.23 -20.54 -13.14
CA GLN A 79 3.61 -21.72 -12.55
C GLN A 79 2.59 -21.39 -11.45
N LYS A 80 2.82 -20.33 -10.68
CA LYS A 80 1.99 -20.00 -9.51
C LYS A 80 0.83 -19.07 -9.84
N PHE A 81 1.01 -18.17 -10.80
CA PHE A 81 0.10 -17.06 -11.07
C PHE A 81 -0.31 -16.95 -12.54
N GLY A 82 0.12 -17.89 -13.40
CA GLY A 82 -0.09 -17.81 -14.84
C GLY A 82 0.83 -16.79 -15.51
N PRO A 83 0.58 -16.44 -16.79
CA PRO A 83 1.44 -15.56 -17.58
C PRO A 83 1.32 -14.10 -17.14
N CYS A 84 1.95 -13.77 -16.00
CA CYS A 84 1.91 -12.45 -15.38
C CYS A 84 3.22 -11.67 -15.52
N VAL A 85 4.31 -12.33 -15.92
CA VAL A 85 5.64 -11.71 -16.03
C VAL A 85 5.86 -11.18 -17.44
N GLU A 86 6.18 -9.89 -17.54
CA GLU A 86 6.58 -9.21 -18.77
C GLU A 86 8.07 -9.45 -19.05
N ARG A 87 8.91 -9.32 -18.02
CA ARG A 87 10.36 -9.53 -18.10
C ARG A 87 10.99 -9.73 -16.72
N VAL A 88 12.18 -10.33 -16.71
CA VAL A 88 13.04 -10.42 -15.52
C VAL A 88 14.43 -9.95 -15.88
N TYR A 89 15.04 -9.19 -14.96
CA TYR A 89 16.44 -8.80 -15.02
C TYR A 89 17.16 -9.36 -13.81
N VAL A 90 18.31 -9.98 -13.99
CA VAL A 90 19.19 -10.35 -12.87
C VAL A 90 20.40 -9.42 -12.84
N HIS A 91 20.44 -8.52 -11.86
CA HIS A 91 21.48 -7.51 -11.78
C HIS A 91 22.81 -8.10 -11.30
N ARG A 92 23.84 -7.89 -12.12
CA ARG A 92 25.22 -8.25 -11.84
C ARG A 92 26.11 -7.00 -11.91
N PRO A 93 26.82 -6.63 -10.82
CA PRO A 93 27.65 -5.42 -10.80
C PRO A 93 28.80 -5.42 -11.82
N SER A 94 29.26 -6.61 -12.24
CA SER A 94 30.19 -6.79 -13.34
C SER A 94 29.99 -8.18 -13.96
N GLU A 95 30.24 -8.34 -15.25
CA GLU A 95 30.22 -9.65 -15.92
C GLU A 95 31.31 -10.64 -15.47
N SER A 96 32.19 -10.22 -14.55
CA SER A 96 33.18 -11.14 -13.97
C SER A 96 32.51 -12.22 -13.11
N TRP A 97 32.99 -13.45 -13.24
CA TRP A 97 32.55 -14.59 -12.42
C TRP A 97 32.74 -14.36 -10.91
N LYS A 98 33.64 -13.44 -10.54
CA LYS A 98 33.95 -13.08 -9.15
C LYS A 98 32.82 -12.30 -8.46
N ASN A 99 31.96 -11.64 -9.23
CA ASN A 99 30.87 -10.84 -8.70
C ASN A 99 29.53 -11.58 -8.92
N PRO A 100 28.95 -12.18 -7.86
CA PRO A 100 27.67 -12.85 -7.99
C PRO A 100 26.54 -11.82 -8.23
N PRO A 101 25.44 -12.23 -8.87
CA PRO A 101 24.23 -11.44 -8.91
C PRO A 101 23.75 -11.01 -7.52
N LEU A 102 23.27 -9.77 -7.41
CA LEU A 102 22.85 -9.18 -6.13
C LEU A 102 21.33 -9.30 -5.94
N PHE A 103 20.59 -8.97 -6.99
CA PHE A 103 19.13 -8.97 -6.96
C PHE A 103 18.56 -9.24 -8.36
N GLY A 104 17.31 -9.67 -8.41
CA GLY A 104 16.48 -9.68 -9.60
C GLY A 104 15.44 -8.57 -9.57
N LYS A 105 15.08 -8.02 -10.73
CA LYS A 105 13.91 -7.17 -10.94
C LYS A 105 12.92 -7.92 -11.81
N VAL A 106 11.72 -8.15 -11.31
CA VAL A 106 10.61 -8.76 -12.05
C VAL A 106 9.66 -7.65 -12.44
N VAL A 107 9.27 -7.60 -13.71
CA VAL A 107 8.25 -6.66 -14.21
C VAL A 107 7.04 -7.46 -14.62
N PHE A 108 5.86 -7.04 -14.16
CA PHE A 108 4.60 -7.70 -14.46
C PHE A 108 3.90 -7.07 -15.66
N ASN A 109 3.12 -7.84 -16.41
CA ASN A 109 2.43 -7.39 -17.62
C ASN A 109 1.59 -6.11 -17.38
N LYS A 110 1.54 -5.26 -18.40
CA LYS A 110 0.49 -4.24 -18.55
C LYS A 110 -0.83 -4.91 -18.87
N SER A 111 -1.94 -4.22 -18.63
CA SER A 111 -3.27 -4.68 -19.08
C SER A 111 -3.54 -4.43 -20.54
#